data_AF-A0A183UAN3-F1
#
_entry.id   AF-A0A183UAN3-F1
#
_cell.length_a   1.000
_cell.length_b   1.000
_cell.length_c   1.000
_cell.angle_alpha   90.00
_cell.angle_beta   90.00
_cell.angle_gamma   90.00
#
_symmetry.space_group_name_H-M   'P 1'
#
loop_
_entity.id
_entity.type
_entity.pdbx_description
1 polymer ?
#
loop_
_entity_poly.entity_id
_entity_poly.type
_entity_poly.pdbx_seq_one_letter_code
_entity_poly.pdbx_strand_id
1 'polypeptide(L)'
;MPFYEDLMRHFEEFAVGDELFSLILLIGAYMNSSLLDSVMMKCSLWSPERKIARQITLGKQSAQFLLQHLTSTRDYWCEEIESHYYAQYSQLLAMYAAAIRNDEVTRDRNPIAFEIAACEIGYFMKRHSKGETQNNPFIGHERIKEFDVLVTIIRSAVSGKLAL
;
A
#
# COMPACT_ATOMS: atom_id res chain seq x y z
N MET A 1 1.93 0.95 17.78
CA MET A 1 2.64 2.24 17.93
C MET A 1 1.69 3.29 18.50
N PRO A 2 1.78 3.63 19.80
CA PRO A 2 0.77 4.48 20.46
C PRO A 2 0.61 5.87 19.82
N PHE A 3 1.73 6.53 19.45
CA PHE A 3 1.71 7.85 18.85
C PHE A 3 1.01 7.89 17.48
N TYR A 4 1.36 6.98 16.57
CA TYR A 4 0.78 6.96 15.22
C TYR A 4 -0.71 6.59 15.26
N GLU A 5 -1.09 5.67 16.14
CA GLU A 5 -2.49 5.30 16.37
C GLU A 5 -3.32 6.47 16.90
N ASP A 6 -2.74 7.29 17.78
CA ASP A 6 -3.39 8.49 18.29
C ASP A 6 -3.50 9.58 17.21
N LEU A 7 -2.45 9.76 16.41
CA LEU A 7 -2.45 10.68 15.27
C LEU A 7 -3.54 10.33 14.25
N MET A 8 -3.67 9.04 13.94
CA MET A 8 -4.72 8.51 13.08
C MET A 8 -6.13 8.73 13.65
N ARG A 9 -6.33 8.51 14.96
CA ARG A 9 -7.61 8.79 15.62
C ARG A 9 -8.01 10.26 15.48
N HIS A 10 -7.08 11.18 15.76
CA HIS A 10 -7.34 12.61 15.62
C HIS A 10 -7.65 13.02 14.18
N PHE A 11 -7.00 12.39 13.20
CA PHE A 11 -7.32 12.62 11.80
C PHE A 11 -8.76 12.22 11.47
N GLU A 12 -9.17 11.01 11.89
CA GLU A 12 -10.52 10.48 11.64
C GLU A 12 -11.61 11.34 12.29
N GLU A 13 -11.34 11.86 13.48
CA GLU A 13 -12.30 12.63 14.29
C GLU A 13 -12.38 14.11 13.87
N PHE A 14 -11.24 14.75 13.53
CA PHE A 14 -11.17 16.20 13.46
C PHE A 14 -10.59 16.77 12.16
N ALA A 15 -9.90 15.97 11.33
CA ALA A 15 -9.12 16.49 10.21
C ALA A 15 -9.50 15.85 8.86
N VAL A 16 -10.77 15.49 8.69
CA VAL A 16 -11.28 14.92 7.44
C VAL A 16 -11.06 15.92 6.29
N GLY A 17 -10.28 15.51 5.30
CA GLY A 17 -9.94 16.34 4.14
C GLY A 17 -8.88 17.40 4.40
N ASP A 18 -8.22 17.40 5.56
CA ASP A 18 -7.03 18.20 5.79
C ASP A 18 -5.85 17.63 5.00
N GLU A 19 -5.40 18.39 4.00
CA GLU A 19 -4.32 18.00 3.11
C GLU A 19 -2.98 17.86 3.83
N LEU A 20 -2.66 18.77 4.75
CA LEU A 20 -1.39 18.76 5.47
C LEU A 20 -1.33 17.58 6.44
N PHE A 21 -2.42 17.34 7.16
CA PHE A 21 -2.52 16.20 8.07
C PHE A 21 -2.45 14.88 7.27
N SER A 22 -3.18 14.79 6.16
CA SER A 22 -3.07 13.64 5.24
C SER A 22 -1.63 13.39 4.82
N LEU A 23 -0.88 14.45 4.50
CA LEU A 23 0.51 14.35 4.10
C LEU A 23 1.40 13.84 5.25
N ILE A 24 1.21 14.32 6.48
CA ILE A 24 1.95 13.85 7.65
C ILE A 24 1.74 12.34 7.87
N LEU A 25 0.49 11.86 7.76
CA LEU A 25 0.17 10.44 7.87
C LEU A 25 0.87 9.62 6.79
N LEU A 26 0.80 10.08 5.54
CA LEU A 26 1.42 9.40 4.39
C LEU A 26 2.95 9.42 4.46
N ILE A 27 3.58 10.53 4.87
CA ILE A 27 5.05 10.58 5.07
C ILE A 27 5.45 9.56 6.14
N GLY A 28 4.74 9.53 7.27
CA GLY A 28 5.01 8.58 8.34
C GLY A 28 4.94 7.12 7.89
N ALA A 29 3.95 6.78 7.06
CA ALA A 29 3.76 5.42 6.56
C ALA A 29 4.71 5.04 5.41
N TYR A 30 4.95 5.93 4.45
CA TYR A 30 5.63 5.61 3.19
C TYR A 30 7.10 6.04 3.12
N MET A 31 7.54 6.91 4.02
CA MET A 31 8.94 7.37 4.10
C MET A 31 9.59 6.99 5.44
N ASN A 32 9.04 5.98 6.13
CA ASN A 32 9.62 5.48 7.37
C ASN A 32 10.95 4.78 7.09
N SER A 33 11.97 5.07 7.90
CA SER A 33 13.27 4.39 7.81
C SER A 33 13.23 2.94 8.32
N SER A 34 12.31 2.64 9.24
CA SER A 34 12.08 1.29 9.74
C SER A 34 11.08 0.58 8.83
N LEU A 35 11.51 -0.53 8.22
CA LEU A 35 10.71 -1.26 7.23
C LEU A 35 9.45 -1.86 7.85
N LEU A 36 9.60 -2.52 9.00
CA LEU A 36 8.51 -3.10 9.78
C LEU A 36 7.50 -2.02 10.18
N ASP A 37 7.97 -0.89 10.71
CA ASP A 37 7.09 0.20 11.12
C ASP A 37 6.35 0.79 9.92
N SER A 38 7.02 0.95 8.77
CA SER A 38 6.36 1.41 7.54
C SER A 38 5.24 0.45 7.12
N VAL A 39 5.50 -0.87 7.08
CA VAL A 39 4.47 -1.84 6.69
C VAL A 39 3.31 -1.84 7.68
N MET A 40 3.58 -1.79 8.98
CA MET A 40 2.54 -1.74 10.02
C MET A 40 1.72 -0.45 9.96
N MET A 41 2.36 0.71 9.77
CA MET A 41 1.67 1.99 9.61
C MET A 41 0.78 2.01 8.35
N LYS A 42 1.27 1.48 7.23
CA LYS A 42 0.47 1.29 6.02
C LYS A 42 -0.72 0.38 6.30
N CYS A 43 -0.53 -0.73 7.01
CA CYS A 43 -1.63 -1.61 7.38
C CYS A 43 -2.68 -0.89 8.24
N SER A 44 -2.28 -0.11 9.23
CA SER A 44 -3.24 0.66 10.04
C SER A 44 -3.98 1.72 9.20
N LEU A 45 -3.28 2.43 8.31
CA LEU A 45 -3.87 3.47 7.45
C LEU A 45 -4.94 2.90 6.51
N TRP A 46 -4.70 1.70 5.99
CA TRP A 46 -5.57 1.01 5.03
C TRP A 46 -6.52 0.00 5.65
N SER A 47 -6.55 -0.08 6.98
CA SER A 47 -7.45 -0.99 7.68
C SER A 47 -8.91 -0.66 7.35
N PRO A 48 -9.75 -1.65 7.00
CA PRO A 48 -11.17 -1.44 6.74
C PRO A 48 -11.97 -1.02 8.00
N GLU A 49 -11.39 -1.22 9.19
CA GLU A 49 -11.96 -0.75 10.45
C GLU A 49 -11.87 0.78 10.59
N ARG A 50 -11.06 1.42 9.74
CA ARG A 50 -10.79 2.86 9.74
C ARG A 50 -11.27 3.52 8.46
N LYS A 51 -11.51 4.81 8.57
CA LYS A 51 -12.01 5.67 7.49
C LYS A 51 -10.90 6.53 6.88
N ILE A 52 -9.65 6.31 7.29
CA ILE A 52 -8.51 7.17 6.94
C ILE A 52 -8.25 7.18 5.44
N ALA A 53 -8.02 6.02 4.82
CA ALA A 53 -7.69 5.93 3.40
C ALA A 53 -8.75 6.63 2.51
N ARG A 54 -10.04 6.46 2.83
CA ARG A 54 -11.15 7.12 2.11
C ARG A 54 -11.32 8.61 2.43
N GLN A 55 -10.78 9.09 3.55
CA GLN A 55 -10.82 10.51 3.95
C GLN A 55 -9.61 11.30 3.43
N ILE A 56 -8.58 10.63 2.92
CA ILE A 56 -7.45 11.28 2.24
C ILE A 56 -7.92 11.79 0.88
N THR A 57 -8.24 13.09 0.81
CA THR A 57 -8.66 13.79 -0.42
C THR A 57 -7.52 14.58 -1.07
N LEU A 58 -6.30 14.44 -0.53
CA LEU A 58 -5.09 15.12 -0.98
C LEU A 58 -4.85 14.95 -2.49
N GLY A 59 -4.67 16.09 -3.18
CA GLY A 59 -4.40 16.12 -4.61
C GLY A 59 -3.07 15.44 -4.99
N LYS A 60 -3.03 14.82 -6.18
CA LYS A 60 -1.84 14.11 -6.70
C LYS A 60 -0.59 14.99 -6.75
N GLN A 61 -0.73 16.25 -7.14
CA GLN A 61 0.40 17.19 -7.27
C GLN A 61 1.08 17.45 -5.91
N SER A 62 0.28 17.65 -4.86
CA SER A 62 0.76 17.95 -3.50
C SER A 62 1.59 16.80 -2.89
N ALA A 63 1.37 15.57 -3.34
CA ALA A 63 2.03 14.36 -2.85
C ALA A 63 2.85 13.62 -3.91
N GLN A 64 3.17 14.27 -5.03
CA GLN A 64 3.91 13.63 -6.12
C GLN A 64 5.29 13.13 -5.67
N PHE A 65 5.93 13.82 -4.73
CA PHE A 65 7.22 13.43 -4.15
C PHE A 65 7.14 12.08 -3.41
N LEU A 66 5.99 11.73 -2.80
CA LEU A 66 5.78 10.45 -2.13
C LEU A 66 5.79 9.30 -3.14
N LEU A 67 5.10 9.46 -4.27
CA LEU A 67 5.10 8.48 -5.34
C LEU A 67 6.49 8.30 -5.96
N GLN A 68 7.23 9.39 -6.14
CA GLN A 68 8.61 9.36 -6.61
C GLN A 68 9.51 8.61 -5.61
N HIS A 69 9.38 8.90 -4.31
CA HIS A 69 10.12 8.18 -3.28
C HIS A 69 9.81 6.69 -3.31
N LEU A 70 8.53 6.31 -3.26
CA LEU A 70 8.05 4.94 -3.29
C LEU A 70 8.60 4.16 -4.49
N THR A 71 8.48 4.74 -5.69
CA THR A 71 8.96 4.09 -6.92
C THR A 71 10.48 3.97 -6.98
N SER A 72 11.22 4.90 -6.37
CA SER A 72 12.69 4.86 -6.33
C SER A 72 13.26 3.89 -5.30
N THR A 73 12.53 3.58 -4.22
CA THR A 73 13.04 2.75 -3.12
C THR A 73 12.47 1.34 -3.08
N ARG A 74 11.34 1.07 -3.75
CA ARG A 74 10.67 -0.24 -3.68
C ARG A 74 11.54 -1.42 -4.10
N ASP A 75 12.39 -1.26 -5.12
CA ASP A 75 13.23 -2.36 -5.64
C ASP A 75 14.26 -2.77 -4.58
N TYR A 76 14.78 -1.81 -3.80
CA TYR A 76 15.73 -2.04 -2.73
C TYR A 76 15.10 -2.80 -1.55
N TRP A 77 13.86 -2.45 -1.18
CA TRP A 77 13.20 -3.03 0.00
C TRP A 77 12.37 -4.28 -0.28
N CYS A 78 11.98 -4.54 -1.54
CA CYS A 78 10.99 -5.57 -1.85
C CYS A 78 11.38 -6.97 -1.37
N GLU A 79 12.64 -7.36 -1.49
CA GLU A 79 13.12 -8.67 -1.06
C GLU A 79 13.04 -8.83 0.46
N GLU A 80 13.41 -7.79 1.20
CA GLU A 80 13.35 -7.80 2.66
C GLU A 80 11.90 -7.85 3.16
N ILE A 81 11.00 -7.08 2.53
CA ILE A 81 9.56 -7.13 2.84
C ILE A 81 8.99 -8.52 2.57
N GLU A 82 9.24 -9.07 1.38
CA GLU A 82 8.71 -10.38 0.96
C GLU A 82 9.27 -11.53 1.80
N SER A 83 10.51 -11.39 2.32
CA SER A 83 11.16 -12.41 3.13
C SER A 83 10.88 -12.31 4.63
N HIS A 84 10.84 -11.12 5.22
CA HIS A 84 10.73 -10.97 6.68
C HIS A 84 9.34 -10.52 7.13
N TYR A 85 8.60 -9.83 6.27
CA TYR A 85 7.31 -9.19 6.60
C TYR A 85 6.18 -9.61 5.67
N TYR A 86 6.30 -10.82 5.12
CA TYR A 86 5.36 -11.42 4.16
C TYR A 86 3.88 -11.32 4.58
N ALA A 87 3.57 -11.67 5.82
CA ALA A 87 2.20 -11.73 6.30
C ALA A 87 1.56 -10.33 6.28
N GLN A 88 2.27 -9.34 6.83
CA GLN A 88 1.82 -7.95 6.87
C GLN A 88 1.77 -7.35 5.46
N TYR A 89 2.74 -7.67 4.59
CA TYR A 89 2.75 -7.20 3.22
C TYR A 89 1.59 -7.76 2.40
N SER A 90 1.30 -9.06 2.53
CA SER A 90 0.17 -9.72 1.86
C SER A 90 -1.15 -9.15 2.33
N GLN A 91 -1.29 -8.88 3.64
CA GLN A 91 -2.44 -8.19 4.20
C GLN A 91 -2.59 -6.79 3.60
N LEU A 92 -1.50 -6.02 3.51
CA LEU A 92 -1.50 -4.68 2.92
C LEU A 92 -1.97 -4.69 1.47
N LEU A 93 -1.45 -5.60 0.65
CA LEU A 93 -1.86 -5.76 -0.75
C LEU A 93 -3.35 -6.12 -0.86
N ALA A 94 -3.85 -6.99 0.01
CA ALA A 94 -5.27 -7.34 0.07
C ALA A 94 -6.13 -6.13 0.44
N MET A 95 -5.69 -5.28 1.39
CA MET A 95 -6.39 -4.06 1.77
C MET A 95 -6.41 -3.02 0.64
N TYR A 96 -5.29 -2.81 -0.06
CA TYR A 96 -5.26 -1.99 -1.27
C TYR A 96 -6.26 -2.46 -2.33
N ALA A 97 -6.24 -3.77 -2.62
CA ALA A 97 -7.13 -4.34 -3.63
C ALA A 97 -8.60 -4.22 -3.21
N ALA A 98 -8.91 -4.46 -1.95
CA ALA A 98 -10.27 -4.33 -1.40
C ALA A 98 -10.76 -2.88 -1.46
N ALA A 99 -9.95 -1.91 -1.05
CA ALA A 99 -10.30 -0.49 -1.07
C ALA A 99 -10.62 0.01 -2.49
N ILE A 100 -9.86 -0.45 -3.50
CA ILE A 100 -10.12 -0.15 -4.91
C ILE A 100 -11.37 -0.88 -5.42
N ARG A 101 -11.49 -2.18 -5.14
CA ARG A 101 -12.64 -3.00 -5.57
C ARG A 101 -13.96 -2.45 -5.05
N ASN A 102 -13.98 -2.05 -3.77
CA ASN A 102 -15.17 -1.59 -3.07
C ASN A 102 -15.48 -0.09 -3.33
N ASP A 103 -14.72 0.59 -4.19
CA ASP A 103 -14.81 2.02 -4.45
C ASP A 103 -14.65 2.91 -3.18
N GLU A 104 -13.98 2.41 -2.14
CA GLU A 104 -13.66 3.18 -0.94
C GLU A 104 -12.62 4.27 -1.24
N VAL A 105 -11.70 3.94 -2.16
CA VAL A 105 -10.68 4.84 -2.69
C VAL A 105 -10.83 4.88 -4.21
N THR A 106 -10.97 6.07 -4.77
CA THR A 106 -11.24 6.28 -6.22
C THR A 106 -10.30 7.33 -6.80
N ARG A 107 -10.06 7.29 -8.13
CA ARG A 107 -9.23 8.29 -8.83
C ARG A 107 -9.70 9.73 -8.62
N ASP A 108 -11.02 9.92 -8.56
CA ASP A 108 -11.61 11.26 -8.49
C ASP A 108 -11.62 11.81 -7.05
N ARG A 109 -11.96 10.97 -6.05
CA ARG A 109 -12.08 11.41 -4.65
C ARG A 109 -10.76 11.37 -3.87
N ASN A 110 -9.90 10.40 -4.18
CA ASN A 110 -8.71 10.08 -3.40
C ASN A 110 -7.51 9.86 -4.33
N PRO A 111 -7.16 10.84 -5.18
CA PRO A 111 -6.25 10.62 -6.30
C PRO A 111 -4.89 10.08 -5.87
N ILE A 112 -4.31 10.58 -4.77
CA ILE A 112 -3.02 10.07 -4.29
C ILE A 112 -3.12 8.67 -3.69
N ALA A 113 -4.12 8.40 -2.85
CA ALA A 113 -4.28 7.10 -2.21
C ALA A 113 -4.54 6.01 -3.27
N PHE A 114 -5.37 6.32 -4.27
CA PHE A 114 -5.60 5.44 -5.41
C PHE A 114 -4.31 5.13 -6.16
N GLU A 115 -3.50 6.15 -6.46
CA GLU A 115 -2.24 5.97 -7.20
C GLU A 115 -1.23 5.13 -6.40
N ILE A 116 -1.13 5.35 -5.09
CA ILE A 116 -0.27 4.56 -4.21
C ILE A 116 -0.66 3.08 -4.26
N ALA A 117 -1.93 2.77 -4.01
CA ALA A 117 -2.42 1.40 -4.03
C ALA A 117 -2.25 0.74 -5.41
N ALA A 118 -2.57 1.46 -6.49
CA ALA A 118 -2.40 0.98 -7.85
C ALA A 118 -0.92 0.74 -8.21
N CYS A 119 -0.03 1.63 -7.80
CA CYS A 119 1.42 1.53 -8.04
C CYS A 119 2.02 0.31 -7.35
N GLU A 120 1.68 0.08 -6.08
CA GLU A 120 2.19 -1.06 -5.30
C GLU A 120 1.64 -2.39 -5.82
N ILE A 121 0.33 -2.47 -6.08
CA ILE A 121 -0.29 -3.66 -6.68
C ILE A 121 0.34 -3.97 -8.04
N GLY A 122 0.47 -2.97 -8.91
CA GLY A 122 1.04 -3.15 -10.25
C GLY A 122 2.50 -3.60 -10.20
N TYR A 123 3.29 -3.06 -9.27
CA TYR A 123 4.66 -3.50 -9.06
C TYR A 123 4.73 -4.96 -8.60
N PHE A 124 3.97 -5.32 -7.57
CA PHE A 124 3.89 -6.69 -7.06
C PHE A 124 3.49 -7.67 -8.18
N MET A 125 2.43 -7.37 -8.91
CA MET A 125 1.97 -8.22 -10.01
C MET A 125 3.04 -8.37 -11.09
N LYS A 126 3.72 -7.29 -11.50
CA LYS A 126 4.76 -7.35 -12.53
C LYS A 126 5.93 -8.25 -12.10
N ARG A 127 6.38 -8.11 -10.86
CA ARG A 127 7.51 -8.85 -10.28
C ARG A 127 7.22 -10.36 -10.24
N HIS A 128 6.03 -10.74 -9.79
CA HIS A 128 5.67 -12.15 -9.66
C HIS A 128 5.12 -12.79 -10.95
N SER A 129 4.58 -12.00 -11.90
CA SER A 129 4.13 -12.52 -13.20
C SER A 129 5.26 -12.91 -14.15
N LYS A 130 6.45 -12.35 -13.97
CA LYS A 130 7.61 -12.57 -14.87
C LYS A 130 8.54 -13.69 -14.44
N GLY A 131 8.24 -14.38 -13.34
CA GLY A 131 9.15 -15.35 -12.74
C GLY A 131 10.45 -14.73 -12.23
N GLU A 132 10.52 -13.40 -12.07
CA GLU A 132 11.70 -12.70 -11.51
C GLU A 132 11.99 -13.18 -10.08
N THR A 133 10.97 -13.66 -9.36
CA THR A 133 11.07 -14.25 -8.02
C THR A 133 11.39 -15.75 -8.01
N GLN A 134 11.29 -16.47 -9.14
CA GLN A 134 11.53 -17.93 -9.19
C GLN A 134 12.98 -18.32 -8.91
N ASN A 135 13.92 -17.40 -9.15
CA ASN A 135 15.35 -17.59 -8.90
C ASN A 135 15.84 -16.87 -7.65
N ASN A 136 14.96 -16.32 -6.80
CA ASN A 136 15.38 -15.62 -5.60
C ASN A 136 15.72 -16.62 -4.48
N PRO A 137 17.00 -16.76 -4.08
CA PRO A 137 17.41 -17.74 -3.06
C PRO A 137 16.91 -17.40 -1.65
N PHE A 138 16.43 -16.18 -1.44
CA PHE A 138 15.92 -15.69 -0.15
C PHE A 138 14.41 -15.92 0.02
N ILE A 139 13.70 -16.29 -1.05
CA ILE A 139 12.26 -16.59 -1.02
C ILE A 139 12.06 -18.09 -1.27
N GLY A 140 11.63 -18.81 -0.23
CA GLY A 140 11.36 -20.25 -0.35
C GLY A 140 10.28 -20.56 -1.40
N HIS A 141 10.40 -21.70 -2.07
CA HIS A 141 9.46 -22.11 -3.13
C HIS A 141 7.98 -22.13 -2.71
N GLU A 142 7.68 -22.39 -1.43
CA GLU A 142 6.31 -22.31 -0.92
C GLU A 142 5.76 -20.88 -0.97
N ARG A 143 6.57 -19.89 -0.57
CA ARG A 143 6.17 -18.48 -0.66
C ARG A 143 5.93 -18.01 -2.07
N ILE A 144 6.71 -18.48 -3.03
CA ILE A 144 6.51 -18.14 -4.45
C ILE A 144 5.13 -18.61 -4.90
N LYS A 145 4.72 -19.83 -4.54
CA LYS A 145 3.36 -20.32 -4.83
C LYS A 145 2.28 -19.50 -4.14
N GLU A 146 2.51 -19.09 -2.89
CA GLU A 146 1.55 -18.23 -2.18
C GLU A 146 1.42 -16.85 -2.85
N PHE A 147 2.52 -16.27 -3.33
CA PHE A 147 2.48 -15.04 -4.12
C PHE A 147 1.75 -15.22 -5.46
N ASP A 148 1.93 -16.34 -6.15
CA ASP A 148 1.20 -16.64 -7.39
C ASP A 148 -0.32 -16.69 -7.15
N VAL A 149 -0.73 -17.31 -6.04
CA VAL A 149 -2.13 -17.32 -5.59
C VAL A 149 -2.60 -15.89 -5.30
N LEU A 150 -1.81 -15.10 -4.57
CA LEU A 150 -2.13 -13.72 -4.24
C LEU A 150 -2.26 -12.84 -5.49
N VAL A 151 -1.39 -12.99 -6.48
CA VAL A 151 -1.49 -12.30 -7.79
C VAL A 151 -2.81 -12.63 -8.46
N THR A 152 -3.22 -13.89 -8.44
CA THR A 152 -4.49 -14.33 -9.05
C THR A 152 -5.69 -13.70 -8.34
N ILE A 153 -5.68 -13.70 -7.01
CA ILE A 153 -6.73 -13.09 -6.18
C ILE A 153 -6.82 -11.58 -6.44
N ILE A 154 -5.68 -10.87 -6.38
CA ILE A 154 -5.63 -9.42 -6.58
C ILE A 154 -6.08 -9.06 -8.00
N ARG A 155 -5.58 -9.75 -9.03
CA ARG A 155 -5.97 -9.53 -10.43
C ARG A 155 -7.48 -9.67 -10.62
N SER A 156 -8.09 -10.68 -10.00
CA SER A 156 -9.54 -10.85 -10.02
C SER A 156 -10.26 -9.72 -9.27
N ALA A 157 -9.74 -9.27 -8.12
CA ALA A 157 -10.37 -8.25 -7.29
C ALA A 157 -10.38 -6.86 -7.95
N VAL A 158 -9.33 -6.49 -8.67
CA VAL A 158 -9.18 -5.16 -9.28
C VAL A 158 -9.52 -5.13 -10.78
N SER A 159 -10.04 -6.24 -11.32
CA SER A 159 -10.43 -6.37 -12.73
C SER A 159 -11.45 -5.29 -13.11
N GLY A 160 -11.17 -4.56 -14.20
CA GLY A 160 -12.00 -3.44 -14.65
C GLY A 160 -11.87 -2.15 -13.84
N LYS A 161 -11.16 -2.16 -12.69
CA LYS A 161 -10.86 -0.97 -11.87
C LYS A 161 -9.46 -0.40 -12.15
N LEU A 162 -8.50 -1.29 -12.45
CA LEU A 162 -7.14 -0.93 -12.81
C LEU A 162 -6.80 -1.44 -14.22
N ALA A 163 -6.06 -0.64 -14.98
CA ALA A 163 -5.43 -1.07 -16.23
C ALA A 163 -4.06 -1.65 -15.87
N LEU A 164 -4.03 -2.94 -15.51
CA LEU A 164 -2.84 -3.69 -15.11
C LEU A 164 -2.52 -4.80 -16.10
#